data_AF-A0A524C278-F1
#
_entry.id   AF-A0A524C278-F1
#
_cell.length_a   1.000
_cell.length_b   1.000
_cell.length_c   1.000
_cell.angle_alpha   90.00
_cell.angle_beta   90.00
_cell.angle_gamma   90.00
#
_symmetry.space_group_name_H-M   'P 1'
#
loop_
_entity.id
_entity.type
_entity.pdbx_description
1 polymer ?
#
loop_
_entity_poly.entity_id
_entity_poly.type
_entity_poly.pdbx_seq_one_letter_code
_entity_poly.pdbx_strand_id
1 'polypeptide(L)'
;MAKEKKRKKKEFEKKSHSSQEINDEDEELKKQAPTQMKHNFLIRPFETLTRMYGVPTYSEIDPTAVLAFTFPLIFGLMFGDIGHGLVLIISGIIGGILFRKKKDIKNLSWIIFYCGFSAILFGFLYGEFFGQEEIFGFPLEPIPLPIPFFGNVILYN
;
A
#
# COMPACT_ATOMS: atom_id res chain seq x y z
N MET A 1 21.21 41.69 48.07
CA MET A 1 20.28 40.64 47.59
C MET A 1 19.70 40.87 46.18
N ALA A 2 19.39 42.10 45.73
CA ALA A 2 18.75 42.34 44.42
C ALA A 2 19.67 42.13 43.18
N LYS A 3 20.98 42.38 43.30
CA LYS A 3 21.95 42.26 42.20
C LYS A 3 22.24 40.81 41.79
N GLU A 4 22.21 39.90 42.77
CA GLU A 4 22.49 38.47 42.59
C GLU A 4 21.33 37.73 41.92
N LYS A 5 20.08 38.11 42.24
CA LYS A 5 18.87 37.60 41.56
C LYS A 5 18.83 37.98 40.07
N LYS A 6 19.27 39.19 39.71
CA LYS A 6 19.37 39.62 38.30
C LYS A 6 20.42 38.84 37.50
N ARG A 7 21.53 38.47 38.14
CA ARG A 7 22.61 37.69 37.51
C ARG A 7 22.18 36.24 37.25
N LYS A 8 21.56 35.59 38.24
CA LYS A 8 20.99 34.23 38.08
C LYS A 8 19.90 34.17 37.00
N LYS A 9 19.08 35.22 36.86
CA LYS A 9 18.03 35.27 35.82
C LYS A 9 18.62 35.34 34.40
N LYS A 10 19.67 36.14 34.19
CA LYS A 10 20.37 36.22 32.90
C LYS A 10 21.13 34.94 32.53
N GLU A 11 21.71 34.26 33.50
CA GLU A 11 22.35 32.94 33.29
C GLU A 11 21.31 31.87 32.92
N PHE A 12 20.11 31.94 33.50
CA PHE A 12 19.01 31.03 33.18
C PHE A 12 18.44 31.26 31.76
N GLU A 13 18.20 32.51 31.36
CA GLU A 13 17.76 32.87 29.99
C GLU A 13 18.78 32.45 28.93
N LYS A 14 20.09 32.64 29.20
CA LYS A 14 21.15 32.23 28.27
C LYS A 14 21.27 30.72 28.13
N LYS A 15 21.02 29.97 29.22
CA LYS A 15 21.03 28.51 29.22
C LYS A 15 19.79 27.92 28.55
N SER A 16 18.63 28.57 28.70
CA SER A 16 17.39 28.22 27.98
C SER A 16 17.49 28.49 26.48
N HIS A 17 18.06 29.62 26.07
CA HIS A 17 18.30 29.92 24.65
C HIS A 17 19.28 28.93 24.01
N SER A 18 20.41 28.63 24.68
CA SER A 18 21.36 27.63 24.21
C SER A 18 20.73 26.23 24.13
N SER A 19 19.79 25.88 25.02
CA SER A 19 19.11 24.59 24.98
C SER A 19 18.02 24.51 23.90
N GLN A 20 17.44 25.65 23.50
CA GLN A 20 16.53 25.72 22.34
C GLN A 20 17.30 25.62 21.02
N GLU A 21 18.39 26.37 20.86
CA GLU A 21 19.22 26.30 19.65
C GLU A 21 19.73 24.88 19.37
N ILE A 22 20.17 24.15 20.40
CA ILE A 22 20.63 22.76 20.26
C ILE A 22 19.47 21.83 19.82
N ASN A 23 18.27 22.00 20.37
CA ASN A 23 17.11 21.18 19.99
C ASN A 23 16.63 21.46 18.57
N ASP A 24 16.69 22.72 18.13
CA ASP A 24 16.27 23.11 16.78
C ASP A 24 17.26 22.59 15.72
N GLU A 25 18.57 22.63 15.99
CA GLU A 25 19.61 22.03 15.14
C GLU A 25 19.47 20.50 15.04
N ASP A 26 19.18 19.82 16.15
CA ASP A 26 18.95 18.36 16.18
C ASP A 26 17.70 17.94 15.40
N GLU A 27 16.64 18.77 15.40
CA GLU A 27 15.43 18.53 14.60
C GLU A 27 15.69 18.71 13.10
N GLU A 28 16.49 19.71 12.73
CA GLU A 28 16.83 20.00 11.34
C GLU A 28 17.72 18.90 10.75
N LEU A 29 18.69 18.40 11.53
CA LEU A 29 19.53 17.25 11.19
C LEU A 29 18.71 15.96 10.99
N LYS A 30 17.65 15.74 11.80
CA LYS A 30 16.75 14.59 11.64
C LYS A 30 15.89 14.64 10.37
N LYS A 31 15.47 15.84 9.94
CA LYS A 31 14.72 16.02 8.69
C LYS A 31 15.59 15.78 7.45
N GLN A 32 16.89 16.11 7.53
CA GLN A 32 17.84 15.94 6.42
C GLN A 32 18.48 14.55 6.36
N ALA A 33 18.37 13.75 7.44
CA ALA A 33 18.93 12.41 7.48
C ALA A 33 18.20 11.45 6.51
N PRO A 34 18.93 10.66 5.70
CA PRO A 34 18.31 9.70 4.78
C PRO A 34 17.51 8.65 5.55
N THR A 35 16.22 8.52 5.23
CA THR A 35 15.32 7.56 5.87
C THR A 35 15.68 6.12 5.48
N GLN A 36 16.15 5.36 6.47
CA GLN A 36 16.44 3.92 6.33
C GLN A 36 15.17 3.12 6.66
N MET A 37 14.37 2.82 5.64
CA MET A 37 13.18 1.98 5.76
C MET A 37 13.58 0.49 5.85
N LYS A 38 13.47 -0.11 7.04
CA LYS A 38 13.70 -1.55 7.23
C LYS A 38 12.37 -2.30 7.14
N HIS A 39 11.98 -2.70 5.94
CA HIS A 39 10.77 -3.50 5.72
C HIS A 39 11.01 -5.02 5.63
N ASN A 40 9.99 -5.79 6.01
CA ASN A 40 9.92 -7.24 5.83
C ASN A 40 9.82 -7.60 4.33
N PHE A 41 10.21 -8.82 3.95
CA PHE A 41 10.25 -9.27 2.56
C PHE A 41 8.92 -9.09 1.81
N LEU A 42 7.78 -9.17 2.51
CA LEU A 42 6.46 -8.94 1.94
C LEU A 42 6.14 -7.46 1.67
N ILE A 43 6.69 -6.54 2.47
CA ILE A 43 6.36 -5.10 2.42
C ILE A 43 7.35 -4.32 1.54
N ARG A 44 8.59 -4.83 1.41
CA ARG A 44 9.67 -4.25 0.57
C ARG A 44 9.25 -3.88 -0.86
N PRO A 45 8.44 -4.68 -1.57
CA PRO A 45 8.02 -4.33 -2.92
C PRO A 45 7.24 -3.01 -2.97
N PHE A 46 6.32 -2.82 -2.01
CA PHE A 46 5.45 -1.65 -1.92
C PHE A 46 6.20 -0.37 -1.54
N GLU A 47 7.39 -0.48 -0.95
CA GLU A 47 8.25 0.68 -0.67
C GLU A 47 8.62 1.45 -1.94
N THR A 48 8.83 0.75 -3.07
CA THR A 48 9.08 1.40 -4.36
C THR A 48 7.86 2.21 -4.81
N LEU A 49 6.63 1.76 -4.54
CA LEU A 49 5.41 2.54 -4.82
C LEU A 49 5.33 3.75 -3.91
N THR A 50 5.50 3.59 -2.60
CA THR A 50 5.46 4.71 -1.65
C THR A 50 6.48 5.78 -2.02
N ARG A 51 7.72 5.39 -2.35
CA ARG A 51 8.79 6.31 -2.79
C ARG A 51 8.45 7.10 -4.04
N MET A 52 7.61 6.58 -4.95
CA MET A 52 7.14 7.32 -6.13
C MET A 52 6.15 8.43 -5.76
N TYR A 53 5.38 8.25 -4.69
CA TYR A 53 4.46 9.28 -4.18
C TYR A 53 5.15 10.31 -3.29
N GLY A 54 6.25 9.92 -2.62
CA GLY A 54 7.07 10.81 -1.81
C GLY A 54 7.89 10.02 -0.80
N VAL A 55 9.06 10.55 -0.42
CA VAL A 55 9.86 9.94 0.65
C VAL A 55 9.29 10.46 1.98
N PRO A 56 8.80 9.60 2.89
CA PRO A 56 8.29 10.05 4.18
C PRO A 56 9.42 10.65 5.01
N THR A 57 9.10 11.68 5.80
CA THR A 57 10.05 12.30 6.74
C THR A 57 10.29 11.38 7.93
N TYR A 58 11.45 11.46 8.59
CA TYR A 58 11.85 10.58 9.71
C TYR A 58 10.85 10.48 10.88
N SER A 59 9.99 11.50 11.07
CA SER A 59 8.96 11.53 12.12
C SER A 59 7.55 11.14 11.64
N GLU A 60 7.39 10.76 10.38
CA GLU A 60 6.07 10.44 9.81
C GLU A 60 5.77 8.94 9.86
N ILE A 61 4.48 8.61 10.00
CA ILE A 61 4.01 7.22 9.96
C ILE A 61 4.15 6.73 8.53
N ASP A 62 4.83 5.59 8.36
CA ASP A 62 5.06 4.99 7.05
C ASP A 62 3.78 4.36 6.49
N PRO A 63 3.22 4.89 5.38
CA PRO A 63 1.99 4.34 4.79
C PRO A 63 2.23 3.01 4.06
N THR A 64 3.48 2.59 3.86
CA THR A 64 3.85 1.41 3.05
C THR A 64 3.20 0.12 3.55
N ALA A 65 3.10 -0.08 4.87
CA ALA A 65 2.49 -1.29 5.42
C ALA A 65 0.97 -1.35 5.16
N VAL A 66 0.29 -0.21 5.29
CA VAL A 66 -1.14 -0.10 4.96
C VAL A 66 -1.34 -0.35 3.47
N LEU A 67 -0.52 0.29 2.63
CA LEU A 67 -0.57 0.18 1.18
C LEU A 67 -0.30 -1.27 0.72
N ALA A 68 0.65 -1.97 1.35
CA ALA A 68 0.94 -3.37 1.06
C ALA A 68 -0.25 -4.32 1.27
N PHE A 69 -1.16 -3.98 2.17
CA PHE A 69 -2.36 -4.78 2.43
C PHE A 69 -3.56 -4.31 1.60
N THR A 70 -3.84 -3.01 1.59
CA THR A 70 -5.02 -2.46 0.93
C THR A 70 -4.90 -2.45 -0.59
N PHE A 71 -3.70 -2.25 -1.15
CA PHE A 71 -3.52 -2.16 -2.58
C PHE A 71 -3.84 -3.48 -3.30
N PRO A 72 -3.28 -4.65 -2.92
CA PRO A 72 -3.66 -5.92 -3.54
C PRO A 72 -5.13 -6.25 -3.32
N LEU A 73 -5.68 -5.93 -2.14
CA LEU A 73 -7.07 -6.20 -1.81
C LEU A 73 -8.04 -5.45 -2.72
N ILE A 74 -7.86 -4.13 -2.84
CA ILE A 74 -8.71 -3.29 -3.71
C ILE A 74 -8.49 -3.67 -5.18
N PHE A 75 -7.25 -3.92 -5.59
CA PHE A 75 -6.96 -4.38 -6.95
C PHE A 75 -7.70 -5.68 -7.29
N GLY A 76 -7.67 -6.65 -6.38
CA GLY A 76 -8.36 -7.93 -6.57
C GLY A 76 -9.87 -7.76 -6.66
N LEU A 77 -10.46 -6.90 -5.83
CA LEU A 77 -11.90 -6.59 -5.88
C LEU A 77 -12.30 -5.89 -7.19
N MET A 78 -11.45 -5.01 -7.74
CA MET A 78 -11.74 -4.31 -8.99
C MET A 78 -11.51 -5.14 -10.25
N PHE A 79 -10.52 -6.03 -10.24
CA PHE A 79 -10.10 -6.79 -11.42
C PHE A 79 -10.64 -8.22 -11.46
N GLY A 80 -10.79 -8.86 -10.29
CA GLY A 80 -11.73 -9.96 -10.05
C GLY A 80 -11.81 -11.11 -11.05
N ASP A 81 -10.71 -11.54 -11.70
CA ASP A 81 -10.75 -12.59 -12.72
C ASP A 81 -9.68 -13.67 -12.47
N ILE A 82 -10.09 -14.94 -12.48
CA ILE A 82 -9.22 -16.09 -12.23
C ILE A 82 -8.18 -16.25 -13.34
N GLY A 83 -8.60 -16.18 -14.60
CA GLY A 83 -7.74 -16.39 -15.77
C GLY A 83 -6.71 -15.26 -15.90
N HIS A 84 -7.16 -14.00 -15.83
CA HIS A 84 -6.25 -12.88 -15.89
C HIS A 84 -5.34 -12.79 -14.64
N GLY A 85 -5.86 -13.13 -13.45
CA GLY A 85 -5.06 -13.21 -12.24
C GLY A 85 -3.92 -14.23 -12.33
N LEU A 86 -4.15 -15.36 -13.02
CA LEU A 86 -3.13 -16.38 -13.27
C LEU A 86 -2.04 -15.88 -14.22
N VAL A 87 -2.40 -15.13 -15.27
CA VAL A 87 -1.45 -14.45 -16.16
C VAL A 87 -0.61 -13.42 -15.38
N LEU A 88 -1.23 -12.66 -14.47
CA LEU A 88 -0.52 -11.71 -13.61
C LEU A 88 0.48 -12.41 -12.70
N ILE A 89 0.11 -13.53 -12.06
CA ILE A 89 1.05 -14.34 -11.26
C ILE A 89 2.26 -14.78 -12.09
N ILE A 90 2.02 -15.34 -13.29
CA ILE A 90 3.10 -15.81 -14.17
C ILE A 90 4.00 -14.64 -14.57
N SER A 91 3.43 -13.50 -14.96
CA SER A 91 4.20 -12.31 -15.33
C SER A 91 5.01 -11.75 -14.16
N GLY A 92 4.48 -11.79 -12.93
CA GLY A 92 5.19 -11.36 -11.73
C GLY A 92 6.38 -12.26 -11.41
N ILE A 93 6.21 -13.59 -11.54
CA ILE A 93 7.30 -14.56 -11.36
C ILE A 93 8.37 -14.38 -12.43
N ILE A 94 7.98 -14.30 -13.71
CA ILE A 94 8.91 -14.14 -14.83
C ILE A 94 9.68 -12.81 -14.70
N GLY A 95 9.00 -11.74 -14.33
CA GLY A 95 9.60 -10.43 -14.08
C GLY A 95 10.57 -10.45 -12.91
N GLY A 96 10.22 -11.12 -11.82
CA GLY A 96 11.08 -11.28 -10.64
C GLY A 96 12.37 -12.04 -10.93
N ILE A 97 12.33 -13.00 -11.87
CA ILE A 97 13.48 -13.80 -12.30
C ILE A 97 14.32 -13.04 -13.34
N LEU A 98 13.67 -12.46 -14.36
CA LEU A 98 14.34 -11.79 -15.47
C LEU A 98 15.00 -10.47 -15.06
N PHE A 99 14.34 -9.69 -14.22
CA PHE A 99 14.81 -8.35 -13.81
C PHE A 99 15.62 -8.35 -12.51
N ARG A 100 16.28 -9.47 -12.18
CA ARG A 100 17.12 -9.60 -10.97
C ARG A 100 18.15 -8.48 -10.77
N LYS A 101 18.64 -7.87 -11.86
CA LYS A 101 19.64 -6.79 -11.82
C LYS A 101 19.04 -5.40 -11.51
N LYS A 102 17.74 -5.18 -11.76
CA LYS A 102 17.07 -3.88 -11.54
C LYS A 102 16.10 -4.00 -10.36
N LYS A 103 16.51 -3.48 -9.20
CA LYS A 103 15.76 -3.61 -7.93
C LYS A 103 14.34 -3.05 -8.03
N ASP A 104 14.14 -1.92 -8.70
CA ASP A 104 12.82 -1.28 -8.81
C ASP A 104 11.84 -2.12 -9.64
N ILE A 105 12.30 -2.65 -10.77
CA ILE A 105 11.48 -3.50 -11.65
C ILE A 105 11.18 -4.84 -10.97
N LYS A 106 12.16 -5.39 -10.25
CA LYS A 106 11.95 -6.60 -9.44
C LYS A 106 10.87 -6.36 -8.38
N ASN A 107 10.94 -5.24 -7.65
CA ASN A 107 9.95 -4.89 -6.65
C ASN A 107 8.56 -4.77 -7.27
N LEU A 108 8.42 -4.05 -8.40
CA LEU A 108 7.16 -3.96 -9.13
C LEU A 108 6.62 -5.34 -9.55
N SER A 109 7.50 -6.25 -9.99
CA SER A 109 7.11 -7.61 -10.37
C SER A 109 6.53 -8.40 -9.18
N TRP A 110 7.08 -8.22 -7.98
CA TRP A 110 6.51 -8.82 -6.76
C TRP A 110 5.16 -8.23 -6.38
N ILE A 111 4.94 -6.94 -6.62
CA ILE A 111 3.63 -6.30 -6.41
C ILE A 111 2.59 -6.92 -7.35
N ILE A 112 2.94 -7.06 -8.63
CA ILE A 112 2.07 -7.70 -9.64
C ILE A 112 1.72 -9.13 -9.22
N PHE A 113 2.67 -9.88 -8.65
CA PHE A 113 2.40 -11.22 -8.11
C PHE A 113 1.37 -11.20 -6.97
N TYR A 114 1.50 -10.29 -5.99
CA TYR A 114 0.50 -10.15 -4.91
C TYR A 114 -0.87 -9.72 -5.43
N CYS A 115 -0.91 -8.82 -6.41
CA CYS A 115 -2.12 -8.40 -7.08
C CYS A 115 -2.80 -9.55 -7.85
N GLY A 116 -2.02 -10.38 -8.57
CA GLY A 116 -2.53 -11.56 -9.26
C GLY A 116 -3.10 -12.60 -8.31
N PHE A 117 -2.46 -12.82 -7.15
CA PHE A 117 -2.98 -13.70 -6.10
C PHE A 117 -4.33 -13.22 -5.56
N SER A 118 -4.43 -11.92 -5.28
CA SER A 118 -5.70 -11.31 -4.84
C SER A 118 -6.78 -11.40 -5.92
N ALA A 119 -6.44 -11.12 -7.19
CA ALA A 119 -7.36 -11.22 -8.32
C ALA A 119 -7.91 -12.65 -8.51
N ILE A 120 -7.11 -13.69 -8.30
CA ILE A 120 -7.60 -15.08 -8.31
C ILE A 120 -8.55 -15.34 -7.13
N LEU A 121 -8.23 -14.83 -5.94
CA LEU A 121 -9.06 -15.01 -4.76
C LEU A 121 -10.45 -14.37 -4.92
N PHE A 122 -10.51 -13.14 -5.47
CA PHE A 122 -11.77 -12.47 -5.76
C PHE A 122 -12.44 -12.99 -7.03
N GLY A 123 -11.68 -13.40 -8.04
CA GLY A 123 -12.23 -14.05 -9.23
C GLY A 123 -12.89 -15.39 -8.92
N PHE A 124 -12.37 -16.14 -7.95
CA PHE A 124 -13.07 -17.33 -7.42
C PHE A 124 -14.37 -16.97 -6.70
N LEU A 125 -14.43 -15.79 -6.09
CA LEU A 125 -15.62 -15.28 -5.41
C LEU A 125 -16.70 -14.82 -6.41
N TYR A 126 -16.29 -14.20 -7.53
CA TYR A 126 -17.17 -13.79 -8.62
C TYR A 126 -17.53 -14.94 -9.57
N GLY A 127 -16.70 -15.98 -9.60
CA GLY A 127 -16.86 -17.08 -10.53
C GLY A 127 -16.49 -16.75 -11.98
N GLU A 128 -15.74 -15.67 -12.21
CA GLU A 128 -15.36 -15.26 -13.56
C GLU A 128 -14.03 -15.88 -14.01
N PHE A 129 -14.04 -16.49 -15.19
CA PHE A 129 -12.85 -17.02 -15.84
C PHE A 129 -12.68 -16.38 -17.22
N PHE A 130 -11.70 -15.48 -17.35
CA PHE A 130 -11.36 -14.82 -18.63
C PHE A 130 -12.50 -13.97 -19.22
N GLY A 131 -13.31 -13.35 -18.36
CA GLY A 131 -14.52 -12.60 -18.75
C GLY A 131 -15.66 -13.45 -19.30
N GLN A 132 -15.60 -14.78 -19.11
CA GLN A 132 -16.74 -15.66 -19.32
C GLN A 132 -17.38 -15.98 -17.96
N GLU A 133 -18.68 -15.72 -17.83
CA GLU A 133 -19.51 -16.08 -16.67
C GLU A 133 -19.76 -17.60 -16.57
N GLU A 134 -19.20 -18.39 -17.49
CA GLU A 134 -19.42 -19.82 -17.56
C GLU A 134 -18.43 -20.58 -16.68
N ILE A 135 -18.75 -20.70 -15.40
CA ILE A 135 -18.33 -21.88 -14.65
C ILE A 135 -19.10 -23.06 -15.25
N PHE A 136 -18.44 -23.85 -16.10
CA PHE A 136 -18.93 -25.18 -16.49
C PHE A 136 -20.17 -25.23 -17.40
N GLY A 137 -20.34 -24.28 -18.33
CA GLY A 137 -21.36 -24.35 -19.39
C GLY A 137 -22.82 -24.25 -18.91
N PHE A 138 -23.05 -23.73 -17.70
CA PHE A 138 -24.38 -23.31 -17.28
C PHE A 138 -24.50 -21.79 -17.44
N PRO A 139 -25.31 -21.31 -18.41
CA PRO A 139 -25.54 -19.89 -18.56
C PRO A 139 -26.35 -19.40 -17.38
N LEU A 140 -25.78 -18.44 -16.65
CA LEU A 140 -26.45 -17.74 -15.57
C LEU A 140 -27.38 -16.65 -16.14
N GLU A 141 -28.26 -17.03 -17.07
CA GLU A 141 -29.29 -16.12 -17.57
C GLU A 141 -30.25 -15.75 -16.42
N PRO A 142 -30.60 -14.47 -16.28
CA PRO A 142 -31.48 -14.07 -15.20
C PRO A 142 -32.91 -14.54 -15.46
N ILE A 143 -33.41 -15.43 -14.60
CA ILE A 143 -34.80 -15.89 -14.65
C ILE A 143 -35.68 -14.74 -14.10
N PRO A 144 -36.54 -14.11 -14.93
CA PRO A 144 -37.46 -13.10 -14.41
C PRO A 144 -38.52 -13.79 -13.55
N LEU A 145 -38.40 -13.68 -12.24
CA LEU A 145 -39.44 -14.16 -11.30
C LEU A 145 -40.43 -13.02 -11.06
N PRO A 146 -41.69 -13.13 -11.52
CA PRO A 146 -42.72 -12.13 -11.22
C PRO A 146 -43.16 -12.30 -9.75
N ILE A 147 -42.69 -11.40 -8.87
CA ILE A 147 -43.12 -11.35 -7.48
C ILE A 147 -44.35 -10.43 -7.40
N PRO A 148 -45.48 -10.87 -6.80
CA PRO A 148 -46.76 -10.16 -6.90
C PRO A 148 -46.81 -8.76 -6.25
N PHE A 149 -45.77 -8.32 -5.53
CA PHE A 149 -45.75 -7.03 -4.81
C PHE A 149 -44.65 -6.03 -5.21
N PHE A 150 -43.61 -6.41 -5.95
CA PHE A 150 -42.46 -5.54 -6.24
C PHE A 150 -42.10 -5.40 -7.73
N GLY A 151 -42.88 -6.00 -8.64
CA GLY A 151 -42.59 -6.01 -10.07
C GLY A 151 -41.57 -7.10 -10.47
N ASN A 152 -41.15 -7.08 -11.73
CA ASN A 152 -40.19 -8.06 -12.25
C ASN A 152 -38.80 -7.77 -11.67
N VAL A 153 -38.27 -8.71 -10.89
CA VAL A 153 -36.89 -8.67 -10.40
C VAL A 153 -36.06 -9.57 -11.31
N ILE A 154 -35.01 -9.00 -11.90
CA ILE A 154 -34.04 -9.70 -12.75
C ILE A 154 -32.96 -10.23 -11.81
N LEU A 155 -32.96 -11.55 -11.55
CA LEU A 155 -31.95 -12.22 -10.74
C LEU A 155 -30.81 -12.67 -11.65
N TYR A 156 -29.72 -11.92 -11.71
CA TYR A 156 -28.46 -12.40 -12.29
C TYR A 156 -28.02 -13.62 -11.49
N ASN A 157 -27.82 -14.75 -12.18
CA ASN A 157 -27.52 -16.02 -11.53
C ASN A 157 -26.06 -16.03 -11.04
#